data_AF-A0A965CD34-F1
#
_entry.id   AF-A0A965CD34-F1
#
_cell.length_a   1.000
_cell.length_b   1.000
_cell.length_c   1.000
_cell.angle_alpha   90.00
_cell.angle_beta   90.00
_cell.angle_gamma   90.00
#
_symmetry.space_group_name_H-M   'P 1'
#
loop_
_entity.id
_entity.type
_entity.pdbx_description
1 polymer ?
#
loop_
_entity_poly.entity_id
_entity_poly.type
_entity_poly.pdbx_seq_one_letter_code
_entity_poly.pdbx_strand_id
1 'polypeptide(L)'
;MCAKDPFVPAEWASYQEFALRSDIFNCARPYRFKMVTQPKTQPLQALSSTSSRNNIEACKLTHGRRDYGQIAFSSWVNPKIVMNQRLNIQVVPIEFTDFPSSKTVLADHEKYFNYIKRSYSDISDGQVNVNFKIPSNYFKMNKKISSYDTGKRFTTTSNASNNWVQLDMNGLFADIVSVVDPSIDFSNLDLVFFVVPPTTDNDYIGHGFPAPYPQLRTAEGFIPYWYFSPPMSEVSSKSWFGVEPYMHLHELMHAMNKL
;
A
#
# COMPACT_ATOMS: atom_id res chain seq x y z
N MET A 1 0.97 0.86 23.76
CA MET A 1 2.45 1.03 23.73
C MET A 1 2.72 2.37 23.08
N CYS A 2 3.09 3.41 23.84
CA CYS A 2 3.38 4.74 23.27
C CYS A 2 4.78 5.27 23.58
N ALA A 3 5.56 4.53 24.37
CA ALA A 3 6.95 4.86 24.62
C ALA A 3 7.79 4.68 23.34
N LYS A 4 8.79 5.55 23.20
CA LYS A 4 9.84 5.46 22.17
C LYS A 4 10.43 4.04 22.09
N ASP A 5 10.55 3.48 20.89
CA ASP A 5 11.29 2.24 20.67
C ASP A 5 12.79 2.53 20.78
N PRO A 6 13.48 1.99 21.80
CA PRO A 6 14.93 2.21 21.96
C PRO A 6 15.75 1.49 20.88
N PHE A 7 15.13 0.65 20.06
CA PHE A 7 15.77 -0.13 19.00
C PHE A 7 15.22 0.21 17.61
N VAL A 8 14.71 1.42 17.41
CA VAL A 8 14.26 1.89 16.09
C VAL A 8 15.40 1.76 15.07
N PRO A 9 15.16 1.19 13.87
CA PRO A 9 16.16 1.20 12.81
C PRO A 9 16.50 2.64 12.39
N ALA A 10 17.73 2.88 11.96
CA ALA A 10 18.22 4.22 11.63
C ALA A 10 17.37 4.92 10.56
N GLU A 11 16.89 4.17 9.54
CA GLU A 11 16.04 4.73 8.49
C GLU A 11 14.65 5.22 8.95
N TRP A 12 14.22 4.81 10.16
CA TRP A 12 12.93 5.16 10.78
C TRP A 12 13.09 6.10 11.99
N ALA A 13 14.30 6.54 12.32
CA ALA A 13 14.54 7.39 13.47
C ALA A 13 13.83 8.75 13.36
N SER A 14 13.88 9.39 12.18
CA SER A 14 13.17 10.66 11.93
C SER A 14 11.66 10.50 12.11
N TYR A 15 11.11 9.43 11.53
CA TYR A 15 9.68 9.12 11.63
C TYR A 15 9.25 8.86 13.08
N GLN A 16 10.08 8.19 13.88
CA GLN A 16 9.77 8.01 15.29
C GLN A 16 9.65 9.35 16.04
N GLU A 17 10.59 10.27 15.83
CA GLU A 17 10.51 11.60 16.45
C GLU A 17 9.27 12.36 15.95
N PHE A 18 8.96 12.25 14.66
CA PHE A 18 7.75 12.82 14.08
C PHE A 18 6.46 12.25 14.72
N ALA A 19 6.35 10.93 14.86
CA ALA A 19 5.18 10.26 15.42
C ALA A 19 4.99 10.54 16.92
N LEU A 20 6.07 10.75 17.67
CA LEU A 20 6.02 11.06 19.09
C LEU A 20 5.56 12.50 19.40
N ARG A 21 5.51 13.39 18.40
CA ARG A 21 4.96 14.74 18.59
C ARG A 21 3.49 14.69 18.99
N SER A 22 3.10 15.59 19.89
CA SER A 22 1.74 15.67 20.43
C SER A 22 0.68 16.09 19.41
N ASP A 23 1.07 16.83 18.38
CA ASP A 23 0.21 17.26 17.28
C ASP A 23 0.06 16.21 16.16
N ILE A 24 0.73 15.06 16.30
CA ILE A 24 0.80 13.98 15.31
C ILE A 24 0.14 12.69 15.86
N PHE A 25 0.84 11.88 16.67
CA PHE A 25 0.27 10.69 17.35
C PHE A 25 0.46 10.66 18.85
N ASN A 26 1.44 11.39 19.37
CA ASN A 26 1.88 11.29 20.76
C ASN A 26 2.21 9.83 21.17
N CYS A 27 2.66 9.01 20.21
CA CYS A 27 2.79 7.56 20.41
C CYS A 27 3.76 6.94 19.39
N ALA A 28 4.65 6.06 19.84
CA ALA A 28 5.51 5.27 18.95
C ALA A 28 4.72 4.30 18.07
N ARG A 29 5.33 3.88 16.95
CA ARG A 29 4.71 3.11 15.87
C ARG A 29 5.47 1.81 15.55
N PRO A 30 4.88 0.88 14.80
CA PRO A 30 5.57 -0.34 14.36
C PRO A 30 6.66 -0.03 13.32
N TYR A 31 7.92 0.02 13.73
CA TYR A 31 9.06 0.29 12.83
C TYR A 31 9.78 -0.96 12.34
N ARG A 32 9.58 -2.11 12.98
CA ARG A 32 10.32 -3.35 12.72
C ARG A 32 9.54 -4.59 13.17
N PHE A 33 9.84 -5.72 12.54
CA PHE A 33 9.41 -7.03 12.99
C PHE A 33 10.50 -7.66 13.87
N LYS A 34 10.08 -8.31 14.96
CA LYS A 34 10.98 -9.11 15.78
C LYS A 34 10.91 -10.56 15.32
N MET A 35 11.93 -10.98 14.58
CA MET A 35 12.05 -12.39 14.20
C MET A 35 12.31 -13.25 15.43
N VAL A 36 11.63 -14.39 15.50
CA VAL A 36 11.82 -15.40 16.54
C VAL A 36 12.12 -16.73 15.88
N THR A 37 13.13 -17.44 16.40
CA THR A 37 13.42 -18.80 15.93
C THR A 37 12.36 -19.74 16.50
N GLN A 38 11.68 -20.49 15.64
CA GLN A 38 10.79 -21.54 16.11
C GLN A 38 11.58 -22.56 16.94
N PRO A 39 11.01 -23.09 18.04
CA PRO A 39 11.69 -24.09 18.84
C PRO A 39 11.98 -25.33 17.99
N LYS A 40 13.16 -25.93 18.19
CA LYS A 40 13.49 -27.24 17.58
C LYS A 40 12.74 -28.40 18.23
N THR A 41 12.10 -28.14 19.37
CA THR A 41 11.32 -29.11 20.13
C THR A 41 10.09 -29.51 19.33
N GLN A 42 10.06 -30.75 18.88
CA GLN A 42 8.87 -31.32 18.24
C GLN A 42 7.88 -31.81 19.30
N PRO A 43 6.57 -31.83 19.01
CA PRO A 43 5.58 -32.46 19.88
C PRO A 43 6.00 -33.92 20.17
N LEU A 44 6.02 -34.30 21.45
CA LEU A 44 6.32 -35.68 21.86
C LEU A 44 5.20 -36.66 21.49
N GLN A 45 3.99 -36.15 21.30
CA GLN A 45 2.84 -36.94 20.88
C GLN A 45 2.79 -37.02 19.35
N ALA A 46 2.61 -38.23 18.83
CA ALA A 46 2.35 -38.43 17.41
C ALA A 46 1.08 -37.66 17.01
N LEU A 47 1.11 -37.02 15.84
CA LEU A 47 -0.07 -36.42 15.25
C LEU A 47 -1.15 -37.49 15.07
N SER A 48 -2.38 -37.20 15.49
CA SER A 48 -3.51 -38.09 15.25
C SER A 48 -3.69 -38.34 13.75
N SER A 49 -4.02 -39.59 13.40
CA SER A 49 -4.29 -40.00 12.03
C SER A 49 -5.29 -39.06 11.35
N THR A 50 -5.09 -38.75 10.07
CA THR A 50 -6.08 -37.99 9.28
C THR A 50 -7.45 -38.68 9.28
N SER A 51 -7.49 -40.02 9.37
CA SER A 51 -8.74 -40.79 9.44
C SER A 51 -9.51 -40.62 10.75
N SER A 52 -8.86 -40.16 11.83
CA SER A 52 -9.50 -39.89 13.12
C SER A 52 -9.90 -38.42 13.29
N ARG A 53 -9.74 -37.59 12.25
CA ARG A 53 -10.12 -36.18 12.24
C ARG A 53 -11.47 -36.01 11.56
N ASN A 54 -12.20 -34.97 11.96
CA ASN A 54 -13.41 -34.57 11.25
C ASN A 54 -13.08 -34.20 9.79
N ASN A 55 -14.04 -34.39 8.90
CA ASN A 55 -13.91 -33.99 7.50
C ASN A 55 -13.58 -32.48 7.42
N ILE A 56 -12.46 -32.14 6.76
CA ILE A 56 -12.00 -30.76 6.61
C ILE A 56 -13.00 -29.87 5.83
N GLU A 57 -13.83 -30.47 4.97
CA GLU A 57 -14.87 -29.73 4.25
C GLU A 57 -15.86 -29.04 5.21
N ALA A 58 -16.13 -29.64 6.38
CA ALA A 58 -17.01 -29.04 7.39
C ALA A 58 -16.40 -27.79 8.05
N CYS A 59 -15.08 -27.62 7.96
CA CYS A 59 -14.35 -26.48 8.53
C CYS A 59 -14.04 -25.40 7.48
N LYS A 60 -14.29 -25.66 6.19
CA LYS A 60 -14.07 -24.65 5.16
C LYS A 60 -15.10 -23.54 5.30
N LEU A 61 -14.62 -22.31 5.45
CA LEU A 61 -15.46 -21.13 5.35
C LEU A 61 -16.01 -21.04 3.92
N THR A 62 -17.33 -20.94 3.79
CA THR A 62 -17.96 -20.64 2.50
C THR A 62 -17.63 -19.20 2.13
N HIS A 63 -17.10 -18.97 0.92
CA HIS A 63 -16.92 -17.62 0.38
C HIS A 63 -18.28 -16.92 0.33
N GLY A 64 -18.34 -15.67 0.80
CA GLY A 64 -19.60 -14.95 0.89
C GLY A 64 -19.42 -13.49 1.28
N ARG A 65 -20.53 -12.77 1.34
CA ARG A 65 -20.58 -11.36 1.75
C ARG A 65 -21.43 -11.23 3.01
N ARG A 66 -20.96 -10.45 3.97
CA ARG A 66 -21.75 -9.97 5.12
C ARG A 66 -21.99 -8.47 4.98
N ASP A 67 -22.94 -7.92 5.73
CA ASP A 67 -23.10 -6.48 5.81
C ASP A 67 -21.77 -5.87 6.29
N TYR A 68 -21.23 -4.96 5.48
CA TYR A 68 -19.95 -4.28 5.70
C TYR A 68 -18.67 -5.16 5.71
N GLY A 69 -18.66 -6.33 5.05
CA GLY A 69 -17.40 -7.07 4.80
C GLY A 69 -17.53 -8.38 4.02
N GLN A 70 -16.42 -9.05 3.78
CA GLN A 70 -16.37 -10.37 3.13
C GLN A 70 -16.12 -11.49 4.15
N ILE A 71 -16.50 -12.70 3.74
CA ILE A 71 -16.17 -13.94 4.43
C ILE A 71 -15.12 -14.65 3.57
N ALA A 72 -14.01 -15.04 4.21
CA ALA A 72 -12.93 -15.84 3.61
C ALA A 72 -12.17 -15.19 2.43
N PHE A 73 -11.85 -13.89 2.53
CA PHE A 73 -11.03 -13.16 1.52
C PHE A 73 -11.54 -13.32 0.08
N SER A 74 -12.86 -13.27 -0.11
CA SER A 74 -13.49 -13.49 -1.41
C SER A 74 -13.37 -12.26 -2.32
N SER A 75 -12.34 -12.17 -3.16
CA SER A 75 -12.37 -11.18 -4.24
C SER A 75 -13.40 -11.58 -5.30
N TRP A 76 -14.30 -10.65 -5.65
CA TRP A 76 -15.12 -10.71 -6.87
C TRP A 76 -14.31 -10.32 -8.12
N VAL A 77 -13.08 -9.87 -7.90
CA VAL A 77 -12.18 -9.31 -8.89
C VAL A 77 -11.27 -10.43 -9.43
N ASN A 78 -11.14 -10.50 -10.76
CA ASN A 78 -10.39 -11.51 -11.51
C ASN A 78 -9.40 -10.80 -12.45
N PRO A 79 -8.12 -11.25 -12.61
CA PRO A 79 -7.45 -12.36 -11.92
C PRO A 79 -7.40 -12.18 -10.41
N LYS A 80 -7.29 -13.27 -9.63
CA LYS A 80 -7.01 -13.17 -8.19
C LYS A 80 -5.51 -13.02 -7.97
N ILE A 81 -5.10 -12.21 -6.99
CA ILE A 81 -3.69 -12.17 -6.56
C ILE A 81 -3.43 -13.35 -5.63
N VAL A 82 -2.47 -14.19 -6.00
CA VAL A 82 -2.03 -15.36 -5.23
C VAL A 82 -0.61 -15.11 -4.72
N MET A 83 -0.51 -14.43 -3.58
CA MET A 83 0.76 -13.87 -3.08
C MET A 83 1.87 -14.90 -2.85
N ASN A 84 1.53 -16.15 -2.52
CA ASN A 84 2.52 -17.23 -2.32
C ASN A 84 3.05 -17.84 -3.63
N GLN A 85 2.54 -17.43 -4.79
CA GLN A 85 3.09 -17.80 -6.09
C GLN A 85 4.00 -16.69 -6.63
N ARG A 86 3.49 -15.45 -6.64
CA ARG A 86 4.21 -14.25 -7.08
C ARG A 86 3.45 -13.00 -6.64
N LEU A 87 4.18 -11.91 -6.42
CA LEU A 87 3.61 -10.57 -6.30
C LEU A 87 4.47 -9.56 -7.07
N ASN A 88 4.15 -9.40 -8.35
CA ASN A 88 4.78 -8.43 -9.25
C ASN A 88 4.06 -7.08 -9.15
N ILE A 89 4.76 -6.08 -8.61
CA ILE A 89 4.23 -4.73 -8.42
C ILE A 89 4.92 -3.78 -9.39
N GLN A 90 4.14 -3.15 -10.27
CA GLN A 90 4.63 -2.07 -11.12
C GLN A 90 4.52 -0.74 -10.37
N VAL A 91 5.64 -0.11 -10.05
CA VAL A 91 5.64 1.23 -9.48
C VAL A 91 5.44 2.24 -10.61
N VAL A 92 4.49 3.15 -10.45
CA VAL A 92 4.22 4.25 -11.38
C VAL A 92 4.49 5.56 -10.66
N PRO A 93 5.73 6.07 -10.74
CA PRO A 93 6.13 7.30 -10.08
C PRO A 93 5.74 8.50 -10.96
N ILE A 94 4.88 9.40 -10.48
CA ILE A 94 4.47 10.59 -11.22
C ILE A 94 4.84 11.87 -10.48
N GLU A 95 5.15 12.94 -11.22
CA GLU A 95 5.36 14.27 -10.66
C GLU A 95 4.48 15.31 -11.35
N PHE A 96 4.00 16.27 -10.56
CA PHE A 96 3.21 17.40 -11.05
C PHE A 96 4.07 18.65 -11.15
N THR A 97 3.67 19.60 -12.00
CA THR A 97 4.48 20.82 -12.24
C THR A 97 4.60 21.73 -11.02
N ASP A 98 3.65 21.64 -10.08
CA ASP A 98 3.67 22.35 -8.80
C ASP A 98 4.47 21.62 -7.71
N PHE A 99 4.82 20.34 -7.92
CA PHE A 99 5.58 19.51 -7.00
C PHE A 99 6.65 18.68 -7.74
N PRO A 100 7.67 19.33 -8.33
CA PRO A 100 8.72 18.61 -9.03
C PRO A 100 9.60 17.80 -8.08
N SER A 101 10.03 16.63 -8.54
CA SER A 101 11.08 15.84 -7.88
C SER A 101 12.45 16.51 -8.03
N SER A 102 13.30 16.30 -7.03
CA SER A 102 14.73 16.67 -7.08
C SER A 102 15.65 15.46 -6.95
N LYS A 103 15.06 14.26 -6.84
CA LYS A 103 15.72 12.99 -6.55
C LYS A 103 15.14 11.89 -7.44
N THR A 104 15.84 10.77 -7.50
CA THR A 104 15.32 9.55 -8.14
C THR A 104 14.25 8.91 -7.27
N VAL A 105 13.43 8.05 -7.88
CA VAL A 105 12.34 7.33 -7.20
C VAL A 105 12.88 6.48 -6.04
N LEU A 106 14.01 5.81 -6.23
CA LEU A 106 14.65 5.02 -5.17
C LEU A 106 15.22 5.90 -4.06
N ALA A 107 15.82 7.04 -4.39
CA ALA A 107 16.35 7.96 -3.37
C ALA A 107 15.25 8.50 -2.44
N ASP A 108 14.00 8.56 -2.91
CA ASP A 108 12.84 8.96 -2.09
C ASP A 108 12.16 7.78 -1.38
N HIS A 109 12.04 6.62 -2.03
CA HIS A 109 11.09 5.57 -1.60
C HIS A 109 11.70 4.21 -1.28
N GLU A 110 13.00 3.99 -1.51
CA GLU A 110 13.62 2.67 -1.38
C GLU A 110 13.40 2.02 0.00
N LYS A 111 13.49 2.80 1.08
CA LYS A 111 13.27 2.29 2.44
C LYS A 111 11.86 1.70 2.64
N TYR A 112 10.85 2.27 1.98
CA TYR A 112 9.47 1.79 2.04
C TYR A 112 9.28 0.52 1.20
N PHE A 113 9.83 0.47 -0.01
CA PHE A 113 9.79 -0.75 -0.83
C PHE A 113 10.50 -1.91 -0.14
N ASN A 114 11.65 -1.65 0.48
CA ASN A 114 12.39 -2.65 1.26
C ASN A 114 11.61 -3.10 2.49
N TYR A 115 10.96 -2.18 3.21
CA TYR A 115 10.10 -2.52 4.34
C TYR A 115 8.95 -3.43 3.91
N ILE A 116 8.22 -3.09 2.85
CA ILE A 116 7.10 -3.88 2.35
C ILE A 116 7.58 -5.28 1.94
N LYS A 117 8.65 -5.36 1.14
CA LYS A 117 9.23 -6.63 0.69
C LYS A 117 9.63 -7.54 1.85
N ARG A 118 10.36 -6.98 2.82
CA ARG A 118 10.79 -7.73 4.02
C ARG A 118 9.59 -8.16 4.86
N SER A 119 8.64 -7.26 5.09
CA SER A 119 7.45 -7.55 5.90
C SER A 119 6.61 -8.68 5.34
N TYR A 120 6.37 -8.70 4.02
CA TYR A 120 5.65 -9.81 3.38
C TYR A 120 6.42 -11.12 3.48
N SER A 121 7.75 -11.09 3.27
CA SER A 121 8.59 -12.27 3.49
C SER A 121 8.51 -12.76 4.94
N ASP A 122 8.68 -11.88 5.92
CA ASP A 122 8.72 -12.22 7.35
C ASP A 122 7.38 -12.77 7.86
N ILE A 123 6.26 -12.15 7.46
CA ILE A 123 4.90 -12.58 7.89
C ILE A 123 4.50 -13.92 7.25
N SER A 124 5.13 -14.29 6.13
CA SER A 124 4.82 -15.51 5.38
C SER A 124 5.87 -16.62 5.53
N ASP A 125 6.80 -16.50 6.49
CA ASP A 125 7.93 -17.43 6.64
C ASP A 125 8.72 -17.63 5.33
N GLY A 126 8.85 -16.56 4.54
CA GLY A 126 9.57 -16.53 3.26
C GLY A 126 8.77 -17.03 2.05
N GLN A 127 7.48 -17.32 2.18
CA GLN A 127 6.65 -17.83 1.08
C GLN A 127 6.23 -16.75 0.06
N VAL A 128 6.09 -15.50 0.50
CA VAL A 128 5.71 -14.39 -0.38
C VAL A 128 6.97 -13.66 -0.85
N ASN A 129 7.15 -13.61 -2.17
CA ASN A 129 8.23 -12.84 -2.80
C ASN A 129 7.66 -11.65 -3.58
N VAL A 130 7.99 -10.45 -3.11
CA VAL A 130 7.56 -9.19 -3.73
C VAL A 130 8.61 -8.69 -4.72
N ASN A 131 8.17 -8.47 -5.96
CA ASN A 131 9.00 -7.98 -7.06
C ASN A 131 8.52 -6.60 -7.48
N PHE A 132 9.22 -5.55 -7.06
CA PHE A 132 8.95 -4.20 -7.54
C PHE A 132 9.68 -3.94 -8.86
N LYS A 133 8.93 -3.49 -9.87
CA LYS A 133 9.46 -2.86 -11.09
C LYS A 133 9.43 -1.35 -10.90
N ILE A 134 10.61 -0.72 -10.81
CA ILE A 134 10.73 0.68 -10.39
C ILE A 134 11.46 1.48 -11.49
N PRO A 135 10.78 2.40 -12.18
CA PRO A 135 11.42 3.38 -13.05
C PRO A 135 12.41 4.25 -12.25
N SER A 136 13.54 4.62 -12.85
CA SER A 136 14.55 5.43 -12.14
C SER A 136 14.06 6.87 -11.84
N ASN A 137 13.25 7.42 -12.74
CA ASN A 137 12.78 8.81 -12.69
C ASN A 137 11.26 8.86 -12.63
N TYR A 138 10.73 9.99 -12.13
CA TYR A 138 9.30 10.29 -12.17
C TYR A 138 8.85 10.63 -13.59
N PHE A 139 7.63 10.22 -13.92
CA PHE A 139 6.93 10.63 -15.12
C PHE A 139 6.31 12.01 -14.94
N LYS A 140 6.58 12.92 -15.88
CA LYS A 140 6.11 14.30 -15.84
C LYS A 140 4.67 14.39 -16.32
N MET A 141 3.76 14.77 -15.43
CA MET A 141 2.35 14.95 -15.77
C MET A 141 2.10 16.20 -16.62
N ASN A 142 3.04 17.15 -16.68
CA ASN A 142 2.91 18.45 -17.37
C ASN A 142 1.63 19.23 -16.98
N LYS A 143 1.07 18.92 -15.80
CA LYS A 143 -0.09 19.55 -15.19
C LYS A 143 0.17 19.76 -13.72
N LYS A 144 -0.53 20.71 -13.13
CA LYS A 144 -0.60 20.91 -11.68
C LYS A 144 -1.57 19.91 -11.07
N ILE A 145 -1.31 19.40 -9.87
CA ILE A 145 -2.27 18.50 -9.21
C ILE A 145 -3.60 19.21 -8.90
N SER A 146 -3.52 20.51 -8.61
CA SER A 146 -4.68 21.39 -8.41
C SER A 146 -5.61 21.49 -9.63
N SER A 147 -5.15 21.12 -10.83
CA SER A 147 -6.03 21.10 -12.02
C SER A 147 -7.09 20.00 -11.97
N TYR A 148 -6.93 19.01 -11.10
CA TYR A 148 -7.92 17.96 -10.84
C TYR A 148 -8.80 18.26 -9.63
N ASP A 149 -8.63 19.39 -8.94
CA ASP A 149 -9.48 19.78 -7.82
C ASP A 149 -10.94 19.98 -8.28
N THR A 150 -11.88 19.26 -7.66
CA THR A 150 -13.31 19.37 -7.98
C THR A 150 -14.03 20.51 -7.24
N GLY A 151 -13.31 21.29 -6.43
CA GLY A 151 -13.83 22.30 -5.51
C GLY A 151 -14.53 21.71 -4.28
N LYS A 152 -14.52 20.38 -4.13
CA LYS A 152 -15.12 19.65 -3.01
C LYS A 152 -14.04 19.03 -2.15
N ARG A 153 -14.45 18.62 -0.96
CA ARG A 153 -13.57 17.90 -0.05
C ARG A 153 -14.17 16.58 0.39
N PHE A 154 -13.30 15.62 0.61
CA PHE A 154 -13.64 14.28 1.03
C PHE A 154 -13.23 14.08 2.49
N THR A 155 -14.15 13.54 3.30
CA THR A 155 -13.90 13.23 4.71
C THR A 155 -14.23 11.78 5.03
N THR A 156 -13.25 11.03 5.54
CA THR A 156 -13.47 9.66 6.01
C THR A 156 -13.50 9.62 7.53
N THR A 157 -14.66 9.24 8.06
CA THR A 157 -14.99 9.09 9.49
C THR A 157 -15.04 10.39 10.30
N SER A 158 -15.56 10.31 11.52
CA SER A 158 -15.97 11.42 12.41
C SER A 158 -14.86 12.31 12.96
N ASN A 159 -13.63 12.20 12.45
CA ASN A 159 -12.49 13.05 12.82
C ASN A 159 -12.20 14.08 11.72
N ALA A 160 -12.37 15.36 12.06
CA ALA A 160 -12.23 16.52 11.17
C ALA A 160 -10.81 16.70 10.57
N SER A 161 -9.80 15.94 11.02
CA SER A 161 -8.43 15.95 10.50
C SER A 161 -8.30 15.29 9.12
N ASN A 162 -9.25 14.44 8.74
CA ASN A 162 -9.20 13.63 7.53
C ASN A 162 -9.95 14.31 6.39
N ASN A 163 -9.52 15.52 6.00
CA ASN A 163 -10.19 16.33 5.00
C ASN A 163 -9.27 16.64 3.81
N TRP A 164 -9.44 15.90 2.71
CA TRP A 164 -8.63 16.04 1.49
C TRP A 164 -9.40 16.72 0.38
N VAL A 165 -8.65 17.33 -0.54
CA VAL A 165 -9.22 17.78 -1.81
C VAL A 165 -9.80 16.56 -2.51
N GLN A 166 -11.06 16.67 -2.93
CA GLN A 166 -11.64 15.65 -3.79
C GLN A 166 -11.14 15.89 -5.21
N LEU A 167 -10.26 15.01 -5.69
CA LEU A 167 -9.74 15.06 -7.05
C LEU A 167 -10.69 14.41 -8.06
N ASP A 168 -10.69 14.89 -9.30
CA ASP A 168 -11.20 14.15 -10.46
C ASP A 168 -10.26 12.99 -10.78
N MET A 169 -10.49 11.88 -10.10
CA MET A 169 -9.67 10.69 -10.23
C MET A 169 -9.80 10.03 -11.61
N ASN A 170 -10.90 10.23 -12.35
CA ASN A 170 -11.04 9.69 -13.70
C ASN A 170 -10.14 10.45 -14.68
N GLY A 171 -10.20 11.78 -14.66
CA GLY A 171 -9.33 12.63 -15.45
C GLY A 171 -7.85 12.40 -15.12
N LEU A 172 -7.53 12.34 -13.83
CA LEU A 172 -6.16 12.08 -13.36
C LEU A 172 -5.63 10.73 -13.87
N PHE A 173 -6.39 9.64 -13.76
CA PHE A 173 -5.92 8.33 -14.21
C PHE A 173 -5.79 8.25 -15.73
N ALA A 174 -6.71 8.87 -16.48
CA ALA A 174 -6.60 8.93 -17.94
C ALA A 174 -5.32 9.68 -18.37
N ASP A 175 -5.02 10.81 -17.72
CA ASP A 175 -3.80 11.56 -17.99
C ASP A 175 -2.55 10.77 -17.57
N ILE A 176 -2.56 10.11 -16.40
CA ILE A 176 -1.42 9.28 -15.95
C ILE A 176 -1.12 8.21 -17.00
N VAL A 177 -2.12 7.42 -17.38
CA VAL A 177 -2.01 6.38 -18.41
C VAL A 177 -1.42 6.95 -19.70
N SER A 178 -1.93 8.09 -20.17
CA SER A 178 -1.43 8.71 -21.41
C SER A 178 0.07 9.03 -21.39
N VAL A 179 0.61 9.33 -20.20
CA VAL A 179 2.03 9.64 -20.00
C VAL A 179 2.88 8.38 -19.84
N VAL A 180 2.36 7.35 -19.15
CA VAL A 180 3.18 6.22 -18.69
C VAL A 180 3.10 4.99 -19.60
N ASP A 181 1.96 4.74 -20.26
CA ASP A 181 1.76 3.59 -21.15
C ASP A 181 2.83 3.45 -22.24
N PRO A 182 3.33 4.54 -22.87
CA PRO A 182 4.38 4.40 -23.88
C PRO A 182 5.70 3.85 -23.34
N SER A 183 5.91 3.89 -22.02
CA SER A 183 7.19 3.54 -21.37
C SER A 183 7.06 2.36 -20.39
N ILE A 184 5.86 1.98 -19.98
CA ILE A 184 5.59 0.91 -19.04
C ILE A 184 4.75 -0.16 -19.73
N ASP A 185 5.30 -1.37 -19.79
CA ASP A 185 4.54 -2.57 -20.13
C ASP A 185 3.79 -3.06 -18.88
N PHE A 186 2.47 -2.88 -18.88
CA PHE A 186 1.60 -3.33 -17.79
C PHE A 186 1.23 -4.82 -17.89
N SER A 187 1.83 -5.58 -18.80
CA SER A 187 1.65 -7.02 -18.86
C SER A 187 2.32 -7.74 -17.68
N ASN A 188 1.73 -8.87 -17.27
CA ASN A 188 2.29 -9.78 -16.26
C ASN A 188 2.62 -9.12 -14.90
N LEU A 189 1.78 -8.16 -14.48
CA LEU A 189 1.78 -7.60 -13.12
C LEU A 189 0.58 -8.11 -12.32
N ASP A 190 0.69 -8.01 -11.00
CA ASP A 190 -0.38 -8.32 -10.07
C ASP A 190 -1.00 -7.03 -9.48
N LEU A 191 -0.22 -5.96 -9.31
CA LEU A 191 -0.68 -4.68 -8.76
C LEU A 191 0.11 -3.48 -9.32
N VAL A 192 -0.58 -2.35 -9.51
CA VAL A 192 0.06 -1.05 -9.82
C VAL A 192 0.17 -0.20 -8.55
N PHE A 193 1.35 0.35 -8.28
CA PHE A 193 1.60 1.18 -7.11
C PHE A 193 2.03 2.59 -7.55
N PHE A 194 1.11 3.55 -7.44
CA PHE A 194 1.39 4.96 -7.69
C PHE A 194 2.10 5.60 -6.51
N VAL A 195 3.21 6.28 -6.81
CA VAL A 195 3.97 7.10 -5.86
C VAL A 195 4.20 8.49 -6.45
N VAL A 196 4.37 9.46 -5.55
CA VAL A 196 4.65 10.86 -5.88
C VAL A 196 5.83 11.36 -5.07
N PRO A 197 6.53 12.43 -5.52
CA PRO A 197 7.61 13.03 -4.75
C PRO A 197 7.14 13.33 -3.32
N PRO A 198 7.98 13.09 -2.29
CA PRO A 198 7.62 13.40 -0.91
C PRO A 198 7.20 14.86 -0.68
N THR A 199 7.67 15.79 -1.53
CA THR A 199 7.32 17.21 -1.50
C THR A 199 5.90 17.52 -1.97
N THR A 200 5.19 16.55 -2.55
CA THR A 200 3.78 16.70 -2.94
C THR A 200 2.93 17.02 -1.72
N ASP A 201 2.01 17.98 -1.85
CA ASP A 201 1.17 18.38 -0.73
C ASP A 201 0.21 17.26 -0.31
N ASN A 202 0.27 16.91 0.98
CA ASN A 202 -0.54 15.89 1.64
C ASN A 202 -2.04 16.23 1.68
N ASP A 203 -2.43 17.43 1.22
CA ASP A 203 -3.83 17.84 1.08
C ASP A 203 -4.56 17.21 -0.12
N TYR A 204 -3.82 16.82 -1.16
CA TYR A 204 -4.41 16.33 -2.42
C TYR A 204 -4.52 14.81 -2.52
N ILE A 205 -3.55 14.07 -1.97
CA ILE A 205 -3.45 12.63 -2.16
C ILE A 205 -3.52 11.93 -0.81
N GLY A 206 -4.57 11.15 -0.61
CA GLY A 206 -4.68 10.15 0.47
C GLY A 206 -4.44 8.73 -0.06
N HIS A 207 -4.69 7.71 0.76
CA HIS A 207 -4.68 6.32 0.27
C HIS A 207 -5.83 6.10 -0.72
N GLY A 208 -5.46 5.76 -1.95
CA GLY A 208 -6.40 5.36 -2.99
C GLY A 208 -6.34 3.86 -3.24
N PHE A 209 -7.51 3.23 -3.38
CA PHE A 209 -7.65 1.82 -3.72
C PHE A 209 -8.84 1.61 -4.67
N PRO A 210 -8.96 0.46 -5.33
CA PRO A 210 -9.99 0.22 -6.35
C PRO A 210 -11.39 0.26 -5.73
N ALA A 211 -12.23 1.22 -6.12
CA ALA A 211 -13.69 1.21 -5.97
C ALA A 211 -14.27 1.38 -7.39
N PRO A 212 -15.58 1.18 -7.69
CA PRO A 212 -16.02 0.93 -9.08
C PRO A 212 -15.55 1.97 -10.10
N TYR A 213 -15.19 3.18 -9.64
CA TYR A 213 -14.38 4.19 -10.32
C TYR A 213 -13.31 4.79 -9.38
N PRO A 214 -12.20 5.34 -9.89
CA PRO A 214 -11.80 5.32 -11.31
C PRO A 214 -11.36 3.94 -11.77
N GLN A 215 -11.50 3.69 -13.07
CA GLN A 215 -10.96 2.49 -13.70
C GLN A 215 -9.60 2.81 -14.30
N LEU A 216 -8.56 2.08 -13.89
CA LEU A 216 -7.25 2.15 -14.53
C LEU A 216 -7.28 1.30 -15.80
N ARG A 217 -7.17 1.94 -16.96
CA ARG A 217 -7.20 1.28 -18.27
C ARG A 217 -5.95 1.66 -19.04
N THR A 218 -5.13 0.67 -19.37
CA THR A 218 -3.91 0.82 -20.17
C THR A 218 -4.11 0.19 -21.54
N ALA A 219 -3.09 0.27 -22.41
CA ALA A 219 -3.06 -0.44 -23.69
C ALA A 219 -3.25 -1.97 -23.55
N GLU A 220 -2.80 -2.55 -22.44
CA GLU A 220 -2.94 -3.98 -22.12
C GLU A 220 -4.32 -4.33 -21.55
N GLY A 221 -5.11 -3.32 -21.18
CA GLY A 221 -6.49 -3.48 -20.74
C GLY A 221 -6.77 -2.91 -19.35
N PHE A 222 -7.81 -3.45 -18.70
CA PHE A 222 -8.22 -2.99 -17.39
C PHE A 222 -7.28 -3.54 -16.30
N ILE A 223 -6.79 -2.66 -15.44
CA ILE A 223 -5.98 -3.03 -14.27
C ILE A 223 -6.87 -3.00 -13.01
N PRO A 224 -7.22 -4.18 -12.46
CA PRO A 224 -8.15 -4.28 -11.34
C PRO A 224 -7.57 -3.85 -9.99
N TYR A 225 -6.24 -3.92 -9.84
CA TYR A 225 -5.56 -3.71 -8.57
C TYR A 225 -4.56 -2.58 -8.67
N TRP A 226 -4.80 -1.55 -7.88
CA TRP A 226 -3.89 -0.43 -7.78
C TRP A 226 -3.93 0.18 -6.39
N TYR A 227 -2.80 0.74 -5.98
CA TYR A 227 -2.65 1.48 -4.75
C TYR A 227 -2.07 2.86 -5.08
N PHE A 228 -2.76 3.92 -4.68
CA PHE A 228 -2.25 5.28 -4.76
C PHE A 228 -1.78 5.71 -3.37
N SER A 229 -0.47 5.84 -3.19
CA SER A 229 0.07 6.29 -1.91
C SER A 229 0.03 7.80 -1.76
N PRO A 230 -0.33 8.29 -0.56
CA PRO A 230 -0.03 9.66 -0.17
C PRO A 230 1.50 9.93 -0.18
N PRO A 231 1.91 11.21 -0.21
CA PRO A 231 3.30 11.62 -0.17
C PRO A 231 3.99 11.15 1.12
N MET A 232 5.18 10.59 1.00
CA MET A 232 5.92 9.99 2.12
C MET A 232 6.79 11.04 2.87
N SER A 233 6.18 12.14 3.33
CA SER A 233 6.88 13.28 3.96
C SER A 233 6.38 13.66 5.35
N GLU A 234 7.30 13.93 6.29
CA GLU A 234 7.05 14.25 7.71
C GLU A 234 6.63 15.71 7.95
N VAL A 235 5.43 16.12 7.47
CA VAL A 235 4.98 17.53 7.50
C VAL A 235 3.94 17.81 8.59
N SER A 236 2.82 17.09 8.60
CA SER A 236 1.68 17.35 9.48
C SER A 236 0.92 16.08 9.81
N SER A 237 -0.14 16.13 10.61
CA SER A 237 -0.96 14.95 10.92
C SER A 237 -1.53 14.25 9.67
N LYS A 238 -1.70 14.97 8.54
CA LYS A 238 -2.08 14.37 7.24
C LYS A 238 -0.97 13.51 6.63
N SER A 239 0.28 13.77 6.98
CA SER A 239 1.43 12.98 6.56
C SER A 239 1.43 11.57 7.11
N TRP A 240 0.72 11.31 8.20
CA TRP A 240 0.60 9.98 8.79
C TRP A 240 0.34 8.88 7.78
N PHE A 241 -0.64 9.14 6.90
CA PHE A 241 -1.06 8.21 5.88
C PHE A 241 0.12 7.89 4.95
N GLY A 242 1.05 8.81 4.72
CA GLY A 242 2.21 8.58 3.85
C GLY A 242 3.51 8.19 4.52
N VAL A 243 3.73 8.47 5.80
CA VAL A 243 5.06 8.27 6.40
C VAL A 243 5.15 6.96 7.17
N GLU A 244 4.02 6.39 7.60
CA GLU A 244 4.07 5.14 8.35
C GLU A 244 4.32 3.93 7.44
N PRO A 245 5.46 3.22 7.58
CA PRO A 245 5.77 2.09 6.70
C PRO A 245 4.79 0.92 6.86
N TYR A 246 4.30 0.68 8.08
CA TYR A 246 3.28 -0.34 8.34
C TYR A 246 1.93 0.01 7.69
N MET A 247 1.58 1.30 7.55
CA MET A 247 0.35 1.70 6.87
C MET A 247 0.41 1.34 5.40
N HIS A 248 1.53 1.54 4.70
CA HIS A 248 1.64 1.09 3.32
C HIS A 248 1.49 -0.42 3.14
N LEU A 249 2.01 -1.21 4.09
CA LEU A 249 1.80 -2.65 4.11
C LEU A 249 0.29 -2.97 4.25
N HIS A 250 -0.38 -2.33 5.20
CA HIS A 250 -1.82 -2.48 5.44
C HIS A 250 -2.67 -2.08 4.22
N GLU A 251 -2.38 -0.93 3.61
CA GLU A 251 -3.14 -0.38 2.49
C GLU A 251 -2.91 -1.16 1.19
N LEU A 252 -1.72 -1.74 1.00
CA LEU A 252 -1.51 -2.70 -0.08
C LEU A 252 -2.40 -3.94 0.06
N MET A 253 -2.67 -4.40 1.28
CA MET A 253 -3.62 -5.51 1.49
C MET A 253 -5.05 -5.09 1.08
N HIS A 254 -5.47 -3.86 1.39
CA HIS A 254 -6.73 -3.30 0.90
C HIS A 254 -6.78 -3.19 -0.63
N ALA A 255 -5.67 -2.81 -1.26
CA ALA A 255 -5.58 -2.71 -2.71
C ALA A 255 -5.65 -4.07 -3.41
N MET A 256 -5.12 -5.13 -2.80
CA MET A 256 -5.15 -6.50 -3.34
C MET A 256 -6.45 -7.23 -3.04
N ASN A 257 -7.14 -6.88 -1.96
CA ASN A 257 -8.38 -7.48 -1.52
C ASN A 257 -9.14 -6.47 -0.66
N LYS A 258 -10.03 -5.66 -1.25
CA LYS A 258 -11.07 -5.03 -0.43
C LYS A 258 -11.73 -6.14 0.39
N LEU A 259 -11.54 -6.10 1.71
CA LEU A 259 -11.96 -7.07 2.72
C LEU A 259 -13.48 -7.22 2.82
#